data_AF-A0A2E2QKI4-F1
#
_entry.id   AF-A0A2E2QKI4-F1
#
_cell.length_a   1.000
_cell.length_b   1.000
_cell.length_c   1.000
_cell.angle_alpha   90.00
_cell.angle_beta   90.00
_cell.angle_gamma   90.00
#
_symmetry.space_group_name_H-M   'P 1'
#
loop_
_entity.id
_entity.type
_entity.pdbx_description
1 polymer ?
#
loop_
_entity_poly.entity_id
_entity_poly.type
_entity_poly.pdbx_seq_one_letter_code
_entity_poly.pdbx_strand_id
1 'polypeptide(L)'
;MLAERFIKSSIIYIILGMALGIYMAASQDHSQMPTHAHLNLLGWVTMALMGLIYKNWPAVAEAKLAPLTYWLAHATVIGLTLGVGLLYAGLPQYEPIAIVAAFIAVFNMALFGFLFYRNS
;
A
#
# COMPACT_ATOMS: atom_id res chain seq x y z
N MET A 1 3.11 3.07 -18.76
CA MET A 1 2.16 3.99 -18.09
C MET A 1 1.73 3.48 -16.70
N LEU A 2 1.20 2.27 -16.56
CA LEU A 2 0.75 1.74 -15.25
C LEU A 2 1.93 1.46 -14.29
N ALA A 3 2.94 0.72 -14.75
CA ALA A 3 4.14 0.42 -13.97
C ALA A 3 4.81 1.67 -13.36
N GLU A 4 4.99 2.71 -14.18
CA GLU A 4 5.59 3.98 -13.75
C GLU A 4 4.76 4.69 -12.68
N ARG A 5 3.42 4.64 -12.77
CA ARG A 5 2.54 5.21 -11.74
C ARG A 5 2.74 4.51 -10.40
N PHE A 6 2.80 3.17 -10.38
CA PHE A 6 3.11 2.40 -9.18
C PHE A 6 4.45 2.81 -8.55
N ILE A 7 5.51 2.91 -9.36
CA ILE A 7 6.83 3.31 -8.88
C ILE A 7 6.80 4.75 -8.32
N LYS A 8 6.23 5.71 -9.05
CA LYS A 8 6.12 7.10 -8.58
C LYS A 8 5.35 7.20 -7.26
N SER A 9 4.22 6.51 -7.15
CA SER A 9 3.43 6.49 -5.92
C SER A 9 4.19 5.83 -4.77
N SER A 10 4.93 4.75 -5.02
CA SER A 10 5.73 4.08 -4.00
C SER A 10 6.79 5.01 -3.39
N ILE A 11 7.43 5.86 -4.21
CA ILE A 11 8.42 6.84 -3.75
C ILE A 11 7.78 7.86 -2.79
N ILE A 12 6.54 8.26 -3.04
CA ILE A 12 5.82 9.15 -2.13
C ILE A 12 5.58 8.45 -0.79
N TYR A 13 5.13 7.20 -0.80
CA TYR A 13 4.86 6.45 0.44
C TYR A 13 6.11 6.15 1.26
N ILE A 14 7.26 5.85 0.64
CA ILE A 14 8.51 5.67 1.39
C ILE A 14 8.96 6.98 2.05
N ILE A 15 8.80 8.13 1.38
CA ILE A 15 9.13 9.43 1.98
C ILE A 15 8.27 9.69 3.21
N LEU A 16 6.96 9.44 3.14
CA LEU A 16 6.05 9.54 4.28
C LEU A 16 6.43 8.57 5.40
N GLY A 17 6.78 7.33 5.05
CA GLY A 17 7.25 6.32 6.00
C GLY A 17 8.52 6.76 6.73
N MET A 18 9.53 7.26 6.00
CA MET A 18 10.77 7.78 6.57
C MET A 18 10.51 8.99 7.48
N ALA A 19 9.65 9.92 7.06
CA ALA A 19 9.28 11.08 7.88
C ALA A 19 8.64 10.66 9.21
N LEU A 20 7.72 9.68 9.18
CA LEU A 20 7.14 9.13 10.41
C LEU A 20 8.19 8.39 11.27
N GLY A 21 9.12 7.68 10.66
CA GLY A 21 10.22 7.02 11.37
C GLY A 21 11.12 8.02 12.11
N ILE A 22 11.48 9.13 11.45
CA ILE A 22 12.24 10.23 12.06
C ILE A 22 11.46 10.84 13.23
N TYR A 23 10.16 11.08 13.05
CA TYR A 23 9.30 11.61 14.11
C TYR A 23 9.30 10.70 15.34
N MET A 24 9.07 9.40 15.17
CA MET A 24 9.07 8.44 16.29
C MET A 24 10.43 8.39 17.01
N ALA A 25 11.53 8.43 16.26
CA ALA A 25 12.87 8.46 16.84
C ALA A 25 13.12 9.77 17.62
N ALA A 26 12.69 10.92 17.09
CA ALA A 26 12.88 12.21 17.74
C ALA A 26 12.02 12.36 19.01
N SER A 27 10.78 11.84 19.01
CA SER A 27 9.87 11.90 20.15
C SER A 27 10.12 10.78 21.18
N GLN A 28 10.89 9.74 20.82
CA GLN A 28 11.03 8.48 21.57
C GLN A 28 9.71 7.70 21.72
N ASP A 29 8.63 8.13 21.07
CA ASP A 29 7.36 7.42 21.04
C ASP A 29 7.24 6.56 19.78
N HIS A 30 7.19 5.25 20.00
CA HIS A 30 7.10 4.24 18.94
C HIS A 30 5.69 3.63 18.81
N SER A 31 4.68 4.24 19.43
CA SER A 31 3.27 3.83 19.32
C SER A 31 2.80 3.68 17.86
N GLN A 32 3.33 4.52 16.96
CA GLN A 32 2.99 4.55 15.54
C GLN A 32 3.84 3.59 14.68
N MET A 33 4.61 2.68 15.28
CA MET A 33 5.40 1.68 14.57
C MET A 33 4.55 0.86 13.57
N PRO A 34 3.31 0.44 13.89
CA PRO A 34 2.45 -0.23 12.94
C PRO A 34 2.12 0.64 11.73
N THR A 35 1.78 1.91 11.91
CA THR A 35 1.51 2.87 10.83
C THR A 35 2.72 3.05 9.92
N HIS A 36 3.92 3.18 10.51
CA HIS A 36 5.18 3.24 9.79
C HIS A 36 5.43 1.97 8.96
N ALA A 37 5.20 0.78 9.53
CA ALA A 37 5.37 -0.48 8.84
C ALA A 37 4.45 -0.60 7.61
N HIS A 38 3.18 -0.17 7.71
CA HIS A 38 2.24 -0.24 6.58
C HIS A 38 2.61 0.75 5.44
N LEU A 39 3.11 1.95 5.76
CA LEU A 39 3.63 2.87 4.74
C LEU A 39 4.80 2.24 3.96
N ASN A 40 5.74 1.60 4.67
CA ASN A 40 6.92 1.01 4.05
C ASN A 40 6.60 -0.30 3.32
N LEU A 41 5.83 -1.21 3.90
CA LEU A 41 5.59 -2.53 3.31
C LEU A 41 4.55 -2.48 2.19
N LEU A 42 3.38 -1.89 2.45
CA LEU A 42 2.31 -1.83 1.46
C LEU A 42 2.51 -0.67 0.49
N GLY A 43 2.87 0.51 1.02
CA GLY A 43 3.05 1.72 0.22
C GLY A 43 4.32 1.69 -0.64
N TRP A 44 5.45 1.29 -0.06
CA TRP A 44 6.72 1.23 -0.79
C TRP A 44 6.97 -0.14 -1.43
N VAL A 45 7.27 -1.17 -0.64
CA VAL A 45 7.75 -2.46 -1.16
C VAL A 45 6.74 -3.10 -2.11
N THR A 46 5.48 -3.24 -1.68
CA THR A 46 4.45 -3.94 -2.47
C THR A 46 4.14 -3.19 -3.77
N MET A 47 3.93 -1.87 -3.70
CA MET A 47 3.67 -1.08 -4.92
C MET A 47 4.88 -1.05 -5.85
N ALA A 48 6.11 -0.98 -5.33
CA ALA A 48 7.31 -1.04 -6.14
C ALA A 48 7.43 -2.39 -6.87
N LEU A 49 7.19 -3.50 -6.17
CA LEU A 49 7.18 -4.84 -6.76
C LEU A 49 6.10 -4.98 -7.85
N MET A 50 4.87 -4.54 -7.58
CA MET A 50 3.80 -4.52 -8.60
C MET A 50 4.21 -3.68 -9.81
N GLY A 51 4.82 -2.51 -9.60
CA GLY A 51 5.35 -1.67 -10.68
C GLY A 51 6.41 -2.36 -11.52
N LEU A 52 7.37 -3.04 -10.88
CA LEU A 52 8.41 -3.80 -11.57
C LEU A 52 7.84 -5.00 -12.33
N ILE A 53 6.88 -5.71 -11.75
CA ILE A 53 6.19 -6.83 -12.43
C ILE A 53 5.41 -6.32 -13.63
N TYR A 54 4.62 -5.24 -13.49
CA TYR A 54 3.92 -4.65 -14.64
C TYR A 54 4.87 -4.13 -15.72
N LYS A 55 6.11 -3.76 -15.37
CA LYS A 55 7.13 -3.37 -16.35
C LYS A 55 7.68 -4.58 -17.10
N ASN A 56 7.92 -5.70 -16.40
CA ASN A 56 8.57 -6.88 -16.95
C ASN A 56 7.60 -7.87 -17.63
N TRP A 57 6.31 -7.82 -17.29
CA TRP A 57 5.24 -8.62 -17.92
C TRP A 57 4.16 -7.71 -18.55
N PRO A 58 4.40 -7.20 -19.78
CA PRO A 58 3.49 -6.25 -20.42
C PRO A 58 2.06 -6.78 -20.60
N ALA A 59 1.89 -8.06 -20.91
CA ALA A 59 0.56 -8.68 -21.06
C ALA A 59 -0.27 -8.61 -19.76
N VAL A 60 0.37 -8.71 -18.59
CA VAL A 60 -0.29 -8.53 -17.27
C VAL A 60 -0.69 -7.07 -17.08
N ALA A 61 0.12 -6.10 -17.55
CA ALA A 61 -0.17 -4.66 -17.45
C ALA A 61 -1.25 -4.17 -18.41
N GLU A 62 -1.40 -4.84 -19.56
CA GLU A 62 -2.40 -4.51 -20.60
C GLU A 62 -3.78 -5.12 -20.34
N ALA A 63 -3.88 -6.03 -19.36
CA ALA A 63 -5.16 -6.61 -18.96
C ALA A 63 -6.15 -5.51 -18.52
N LYS A 64 -7.42 -5.63 -18.94
CA LYS A 64 -8.47 -4.61 -18.68
C LYS A 64 -8.65 -4.26 -17.20
N LEU A 65 -8.40 -5.21 -16.29
CA LEU A 65 -8.54 -5.02 -14.85
C LEU A 65 -7.22 -4.60 -14.17
N ALA A 66 -6.09 -4.53 -14.86
CA ALA A 66 -4.81 -4.14 -14.25
C ALA A 66 -4.85 -2.73 -13.62
N PRO A 67 -5.48 -1.71 -14.22
CA PRO A 67 -5.60 -0.39 -13.59
C PRO A 67 -6.39 -0.40 -12.28
N LEU A 68 -7.29 -1.36 -12.05
CA LEU A 68 -8.04 -1.46 -10.81
C LEU A 68 -7.10 -1.76 -9.63
N THR A 69 -6.06 -2.58 -9.84
CA THR A 69 -5.10 -2.91 -8.78
C THR A 69 -4.35 -1.69 -8.25
N TYR A 70 -4.14 -0.67 -9.10
CA TYR A 70 -3.49 0.57 -8.72
C TYR A 70 -4.34 1.37 -7.74
N TRP A 71 -5.63 1.52 -8.03
CA TRP A 71 -6.54 2.24 -7.15
C TRP A 71 -6.82 1.49 -5.85
N LEU A 72 -6.93 0.16 -5.92
CA LEU A 72 -7.07 -0.67 -4.73
C LEU A 72 -5.81 -0.64 -3.87
N ALA A 73 -4.61 -0.57 -4.45
CA ALA A 73 -3.36 -0.40 -3.70
C ALA A 73 -3.36 0.93 -2.94
N HIS A 74 -3.74 2.04 -3.60
CA HIS A 74 -3.87 3.33 -2.92
C HIS A 74 -4.91 3.30 -1.79
N ALA A 75 -6.09 2.74 -2.05
CA ALA A 75 -7.14 2.59 -1.04
C ALA A 75 -6.66 1.74 0.16
N THR A 76 -5.92 0.67 -0.11
CA THR A 76 -5.29 -0.18 0.91
C THR A 76 -4.32 0.62 1.77
N VAL A 77 -3.35 1.30 1.14
CA VAL A 77 -2.29 2.01 1.86
C VAL A 77 -2.87 3.14 2.68
N ILE A 78 -3.73 3.99 2.09
CA ILE A 78 -4.34 5.12 2.78
C ILE A 78 -5.27 4.63 3.89
N GLY A 79 -6.12 3.63 3.61
CA GLY A 79 -7.08 3.12 4.58
C GLY A 79 -6.39 2.46 5.78
N LEU A 80 -5.38 1.62 5.56
CA LEU A 80 -4.64 0.99 6.65
C LEU A 80 -3.83 2.00 7.45
N THR A 81 -3.14 2.95 6.80
CA THR A 81 -2.33 3.93 7.54
C THR A 81 -3.20 4.90 8.33
N LEU A 82 -4.36 5.31 7.81
CA LEU A 82 -5.32 6.11 8.56
C LEU A 82 -5.97 5.32 9.69
N GLY A 83 -6.49 4.13 9.41
CA GLY A 83 -7.20 3.32 10.41
C GLY A 83 -6.28 2.90 11.56
N VAL A 84 -5.10 2.37 11.24
CA VAL A 84 -4.08 2.00 12.24
C VAL A 84 -3.53 3.26 12.93
N GLY A 85 -3.28 4.33 12.19
CA GLY A 85 -2.80 5.59 12.76
C GLY A 85 -3.73 6.16 13.81
N LEU A 86 -5.03 6.18 13.53
CA LEU A 86 -6.07 6.64 14.47
C LEU A 86 -6.23 5.69 15.67
N LEU A 87 -6.21 4.39 15.44
CA LEU A 87 -6.24 3.39 16.51
C LEU A 87 -5.11 3.61 17.51
N TYR A 88 -3.87 3.73 17.02
CA TYR A 88 -2.69 3.97 17.85
C TYR A 88 -2.55 5.43 18.32
N ALA A 89 -3.39 6.34 17.86
CA ALA A 89 -3.56 7.68 18.42
C ALA A 89 -4.60 7.73 19.56
N GLY A 90 -5.12 6.57 20.00
CA GLY A 90 -6.09 6.47 21.09
C GLY A 90 -7.55 6.64 20.66
N LEU A 91 -7.85 6.44 19.37
CA LEU A 91 -9.21 6.55 18.81
C LEU A 91 -9.71 5.19 18.29
N PRO A 92 -10.01 4.22 19.19
CA PRO A 92 -10.33 2.84 18.81
C PRO A 92 -11.61 2.71 17.96
N GLN A 93 -12.52 3.69 18.02
CA GLN A 93 -13.73 3.72 17.20
C GLN A 93 -13.46 3.73 15.68
N TYR A 94 -12.24 4.05 15.24
CA TYR A 94 -11.85 4.04 13.83
C TYR A 94 -11.18 2.73 13.38
N GLU A 95 -11.03 1.73 14.26
CA GLU A 95 -10.56 0.40 13.90
C GLU A 95 -11.29 -0.22 12.68
N PRO A 96 -12.62 -0.04 12.49
CA PRO A 96 -13.31 -0.53 11.30
C PRO A 96 -12.72 -0.05 9.97
N ILE A 97 -12.09 1.13 9.92
CA ILE A 97 -11.40 1.63 8.72
C ILE A 97 -10.24 0.70 8.35
N ALA A 98 -9.44 0.29 9.34
CA ALA A 98 -8.33 -0.62 9.13
C ALA A 98 -8.82 -2.00 8.68
N ILE A 99 -9.92 -2.50 9.25
CA ILE A 99 -10.54 -3.78 8.87
C ILE A 99 -10.98 -3.76 7.41
N VAL A 100 -11.73 -2.73 7.00
CA VAL A 100 -12.18 -2.59 5.60
C VAL A 100 -10.99 -2.48 4.66
N ALA A 101 -9.98 -1.69 5.00
CA ALA A 101 -8.79 -1.54 4.20
C ALA A 101 -7.98 -2.85 4.08
N ALA A 102 -7.96 -3.68 5.13
CA ALA A 102 -7.34 -5.01 5.09
C ALA A 102 -8.05 -5.95 4.10
N PHE A 103 -9.39 -5.96 4.06
CA PHE A 103 -10.13 -6.72 3.05
C PHE A 103 -9.85 -6.23 1.63
N ILE A 104 -9.74 -4.91 1.44
CA ILE A 104 -9.34 -4.32 0.15
C ILE A 104 -7.92 -4.78 -0.23
N ALA A 105 -7.00 -4.86 0.73
CA ALA A 105 -5.64 -5.35 0.53
C ALA A 105 -5.62 -6.78 0.00
N VAL A 106 -6.37 -7.67 0.66
CA VAL A 106 -6.50 -9.08 0.26
C VAL A 106 -7.10 -9.19 -1.13
N PHE A 107 -8.18 -8.47 -1.39
CA PHE A 107 -8.82 -8.46 -2.71
C PHE A 107 -7.88 -7.94 -3.80
N ASN A 108 -7.12 -6.87 -3.52
CA ASN A 108 -6.15 -6.32 -4.45
C ASN A 108 -5.07 -7.34 -4.82
N MET A 109 -4.50 -8.01 -3.82
CA MET A 109 -3.47 -9.03 -4.03
C MET A 109 -4.01 -10.24 -4.78
N ALA A 110 -5.23 -10.69 -4.46
CA ALA A 110 -5.89 -11.77 -5.18
C ALA A 110 -6.13 -11.42 -6.65
N LEU A 111 -6.59 -10.19 -6.93
CA LEU A 111 -6.77 -9.70 -8.30
C LEU A 111 -5.42 -9.62 -9.03
N PHE A 112 -4.39 -9.08 -8.40
CA PHE A 112 -3.06 -9.01 -8.98
C PHE A 112 -2.51 -10.40 -9.30
N GLY A 113 -2.61 -11.35 -8.36
CA GLY A 113 -2.23 -12.74 -8.58
C GLY A 113 -3.01 -13.40 -9.72
N PHE A 114 -4.33 -13.23 -9.77
CA PHE A 114 -5.15 -13.72 -10.88
C PHE A 114 -4.70 -13.15 -12.23
N LEU A 115 -4.44 -11.85 -12.30
CA LEU A 115 -3.95 -11.21 -13.51
C LEU A 115 -2.57 -11.72 -13.92
N PHE A 116 -1.68 -11.94 -12.95
CA PHE A 116 -0.37 -12.50 -13.21
C PHE A 116 -0.51 -13.92 -13.77
N TYR A 117 -1.13 -14.86 -13.05
CA TYR A 117 -1.24 -16.24 -13.51
C TYR A 117 -2.00 -16.42 -14.83
N ARG A 118 -2.92 -15.52 -15.16
CA ARG A 118 -3.69 -15.58 -16.41
C ARG A 118 -2.93 -15.04 -17.62
N ASN A 119 -2.02 -14.08 -17.42
CA ASN A 119 -1.41 -13.31 -18.52
C ASN A 119 0.13 -13.27 -18.48
N SER A 120 0.76 -14.04 -17.59
CA SER A 120 2.22 -14.18 -17.48
C SER A 120 2.81 -15.06 -18.55
#